data_AF-A0A0F9C973-F1
#
_entry.id   AF-A0A0F9C973-F1
#
_cell.length_a   1.000
_cell.length_b   1.000
_cell.length_c   1.000
_cell.angle_alpha   90.00
_cell.angle_beta   90.00
_cell.angle_gamma   90.00
#
_symmetry.space_group_name_H-M   'P 1'
#
loop_
_entity.id
_entity.type
_entity.pdbx_description
1 polymer ?
#
loop_
_entity_poly.entity_id
_entity_poly.type
_entity_poly.pdbx_seq_one_letter_code
_entity_poly.pdbx_strand_id
1 'polypeptide(L)' 'MFGYCYTQLTDIFQEQNGVVYFDRTDKFDLSKLHAVQTRKAAIEE' A
#
# COMPACT_ATOMS: atom_id res chain seq x y z
N MET A 1 -5.31 -0.60 -18.91
CA MET A 1 -4.47 -0.43 -17.72
C MET A 1 -5.20 0.48 -16.75
N PHE A 2 -5.65 -0.08 -15.63
CA PHE A 2 -6.34 0.66 -14.58
C PHE A 2 -5.47 0.64 -13.33
N GLY A 3 -5.25 1.81 -12.74
CA GLY A 3 -4.49 1.97 -11.50
C GLY A 3 -5.37 2.55 -10.42
N TYR A 4 -4.95 2.38 -9.17
CA TYR A 4 -5.56 3.04 -8.03
C TYR A 4 -4.48 3.63 -7.14
N CYS A 5 -4.84 4.66 -6.39
CA CYS A 5 -3.98 5.26 -5.39
C CYS A 5 -4.39 4.75 -4.01
N TYR A 6 -3.41 4.41 -3.18
CA TYR A 6 -3.63 4.23 -1.75
C TYR A 6 -3.39 5.57 -1.05
N THR A 7 -4.25 5.88 -0.08
CA THR A 7 -4.10 7.00 0.85
C THR A 7 -3.97 6.38 2.24
N GLN A 8 -2.79 6.39 2.89
CA GLN A 8 -1.54 7.15 2.64
C GLN A 8 -0.31 6.21 2.58
N LEU A 9 0.87 6.73 2.23
CA LEU A 9 2.12 5.95 2.31
C LEU A 9 2.60 5.81 3.76
N THR A 10 2.73 6.93 4.48
CA THR A 10 3.16 6.98 5.88
C THR A 10 2.02 7.44 6.77
N ASP A 11 1.98 6.95 8.00
CA ASP A 11 1.18 7.57 9.05
C ASP A 11 1.61 9.04 9.24
N ILE A 12 0.67 9.88 9.63
CA ILE A 12 0.94 11.18 10.23
C ILE A 12 0.51 11.16 11.70
N PHE A 13 0.69 12.25 12.44
CA PHE A 13 0.47 12.29 13.89
C PHE A 13 -0.88 11.69 14.33
N GLN A 14 -2.00 12.21 13.83
CA GLN A 14 -3.34 11.69 14.18
C GLN A 14 -3.85 10.63 13.20
N GLU A 15 -3.52 10.73 11.91
CA GLU A 15 -4.01 9.78 10.90
C GLU A 15 -3.05 8.60 10.76
N GLN A 16 -3.54 7.41 11.10
CA GLN A 16 -2.79 6.16 11.03
C GLN A 16 -3.18 5.31 9.81
N ASN A 17 -3.48 5.98 8.69
CA ASN A 17 -3.93 5.35 7.45
C ASN A 17 -2.76 4.99 6.51
N GLY A 18 -1.52 5.13 6.98
CA GLY A 18 -0.31 4.83 6.23
C GLY A 18 -0.06 3.34 6.06
N VAL A 19 0.58 2.98 4.94
CA VAL A 19 1.13 1.64 4.69
C VAL A 19 2.36 1.36 5.58
N VAL A 20 3.09 2.42 5.97
CA VAL A 20 4.19 2.35 6.95
C VAL A 20 3.94 3.33 8.09
N TYR A 21 4.61 3.12 9.22
CA TYR A 21 4.55 4.05 10.35
C TYR A 21 5.17 5.41 10.02
N PHE A 22 5.02 6.37 10.94
CA PHE A 22 5.54 7.74 10.80
C PHE A 22 7.06 7.78 10.57
N ASP A 23 7.80 6.89 11.22
CA ASP A 23 9.25 6.72 11.07
C ASP A 23 9.63 5.80 9.88
N ARG A 24 8.64 5.44 9.04
CA ARG A 24 8.75 4.55 7.87
C ARG A 24 9.12 3.12 8.21
N THR A 25 9.01 2.71 9.47
CA THR A 25 9.11 1.29 9.81
C THR A 25 7.89 0.52 9.28
N ASP A 26 8.10 -0.75 8.98
CA ASP A 26 7.08 -1.60 8.40
C ASP A 26 5.91 -1.79 9.37
N LYS A 27 4.72 -1.41 8.91
CA LYS A 27 3.45 -1.64 9.61
C LYS A 27 2.71 -2.88 9.11
N PHE A 28 2.94 -3.21 7.84
CA PHE A 28 2.44 -4.40 7.17
C PHE A 28 3.60 -5.11 6.46
N ASP A 29 3.36 -6.36 6.04
CA ASP A 29 4.28 -7.07 5.16
C ASP A 29 4.28 -6.44 3.76
N LEU A 30 5.32 -5.63 3.48
CA LEU A 30 5.46 -4.92 2.22
C LEU A 30 5.71 -5.86 1.03
N SER A 31 6.32 -7.03 1.27
CA SER A 31 6.56 -8.01 0.20
C SER A 31 5.24 -8.62 -0.27
N LYS A 32 4.36 -8.96 0.68
CA LYS A 32 3.01 -9.44 0.37
C LYS A 32 2.17 -8.38 -0.33
N LEU A 33 2.22 -7.14 0.13
CA LEU A 33 1.54 -6.00 -0.49
C LEU A 33 1.99 -5.83 -1.94
N HIS A 34 3.31 -5.78 -2.18
CA HIS A 34 3.87 -5.67 -3.52
C HIS A 34 3.38 -6.80 -4.44
N ALA A 35 3.44 -8.05 -3.99
CA ALA A 35 2.99 -9.20 -4.77
C ALA A 35 1.50 -9.10 -5.19
N VAL A 36 0.64 -8.59 -4.31
CA VAL A 36 -0.79 -8.37 -4.62
C VAL A 36 -0.97 -7.22 -5.60
N GLN A 37 -0.15 -6.16 -5.50
CA GLN A 37 -0.28 -4.97 -6.34
C GLN A 37 0.24 -5.16 -7.77
N THR A 38 1.22 -6.03 -7.96
CA THR A 38 1.83 -6.26 -9.29
C THR A 38 1.22 -7.42 -10.05
N ARG A 39 0.31 -8.19 -9.45
CA ARG A 39 -0.37 -9.29 -10.15
C ARG A 39 -1.37 -8.73 -11.17
N LYS A 40 -1.56 -9.46 -12.27
CA LYS A 40 -2.57 -9.16 -13.28
C LYS A 40 -3.95 -9.04 -12.63
N ALA A 41 -4.66 -7.95 -12.88
CA ALA A 41 -6.02 -7.78 -12.37
C ALA A 41 -7.00 -8.64 -13.19
N ALA A 42 -8.11 -9.06 -12.57
CA ALA A 42 -9.12 -9.88 -13.26
C ALA A 42 -9.73 -9.20 -14.50
N ILE A 43 -9.78 -7.87 -14.51
CA ILE A 43 -10.27 -7.06 -15.64
C ILE A 43 -9.27 -6.93 -16.80
N GLU A 44 -8.04 -7.43 -16.64
CA GLU A 44 -7.00 -7.38 -17.66
C GLU A 44 -6.89 -8.70 -18.45
N GLU A 45 -7.72 -9.69 -18.12
CA GLU A 45 -7.97 -10.88 -18.94
C GLU A 45 -8.83 -10.54 -20.16
#